data_AF-A0A919MFF6-F1
#
_entry.id   AF-A0A919MFF6-F1
#
_cell.length_a   1.000
_cell.length_b   1.000
_cell.length_c   1.000
_cell.angle_alpha   90.00
_cell.angle_beta   90.00
_cell.angle_gamma   90.00
#
_symmetry.space_group_name_H-M   'P 1'
#
loop_
_entity.id
_entity.type
_entity.pdbx_description
1 polymer ?
#
loop_
_entity_poly.entity_id
_entity_poly.type
_entity_poly.pdbx_seq_one_letter_code
_entity_poly.pdbx_strand_id
1 'polypeptide(L)'
;MDYLRQFEAVHRRPQLSGLDGSYGQFCAYLEGLNAGNDGGLLTGFREWLVTRLGDGDNLTWRALVIHLARPEGPAAGRAAVDSADRDPVVVAKLFELLGEFFTLRSRPADLVRIYDEYSTWTKAKSGHR
;
A
#
# COMPACT_ATOMS: atom_id res chain seq x y z
N MET A 1 -16.13 -11.57 0.38
CA MET A 1 -16.25 -10.09 0.34
C MET A 1 -15.58 -9.60 -0.93
N ASP A 2 -16.24 -8.71 -1.67
CA ASP A 2 -15.63 -8.03 -2.83
C ASP A 2 -14.94 -6.75 -2.34
N TYR A 3 -13.65 -6.88 -2.01
CA TYR A 3 -12.87 -5.78 -1.45
C TYR A 3 -12.60 -4.66 -2.46
N LEU A 4 -12.51 -4.96 -3.75
CA LEU A 4 -12.30 -3.95 -4.79
C LEU A 4 -13.49 -3.00 -4.86
N ARG A 5 -14.71 -3.55 -4.90
CA ARG A 5 -15.94 -2.76 -4.87
C ARG A 5 -16.08 -1.96 -3.57
N GLN A 6 -15.67 -2.53 -2.43
CA GLN A 6 -15.70 -1.84 -1.15
C GLN A 6 -14.73 -0.65 -1.11
N PHE A 7 -13.49 -0.84 -1.59
CA PHE A 7 -12.49 0.24 -1.64
C PHE A 7 -12.94 1.36 -2.59
N GLU A 8 -13.52 1.02 -3.73
CA GLU A 8 -14.08 2.02 -4.65
C GLU A 8 -15.19 2.84 -3.98
N ALA A 9 -16.11 2.18 -3.26
CA ALA A 9 -17.20 2.86 -2.55
C ALA A 9 -16.68 3.80 -1.45
N VAL A 10 -15.69 3.34 -0.68
CA VAL A 10 -15.04 4.10 0.41
C VAL A 10 -14.26 5.29 -0.14
N HIS A 11 -13.53 5.12 -1.25
CA HIS A 11 -12.81 6.22 -1.90
C HIS A 11 -13.79 7.28 -2.44
N ARG A 12 -14.90 6.86 -3.05
CA ARG A 12 -15.88 7.75 -3.66
C ARG A 12 -16.67 8.56 -2.64
N ARG A 13 -16.99 7.96 -1.48
CA ARG A 13 -17.84 8.58 -0.44
C ARG A 13 -17.31 8.25 0.97
N PRO A 14 -16.13 8.77 1.35
CA PRO A 14 -15.49 8.42 2.62
C PRO A 14 -16.37 8.69 3.84
N GLN A 15 -17.21 9.73 3.78
CA GLN A 15 -18.08 10.14 4.89
C GLN A 15 -19.13 9.08 5.24
N LEU A 16 -19.55 8.24 4.29
CA LEU A 16 -20.48 7.13 4.57
C LEU A 16 -19.85 6.03 5.42
N SER A 17 -18.52 6.00 5.49
CA SER A 17 -17.74 5.09 6.34
C SER A 17 -17.15 5.79 7.56
N GLY A 18 -17.61 7.02 7.86
CA GLY A 18 -17.08 7.83 8.96
C GLY A 18 -15.68 8.39 8.71
N LEU A 19 -15.22 8.39 7.46
CA LEU A 19 -13.90 8.88 7.08
C LEU A 19 -13.98 10.32 6.57
N ASP A 20 -12.94 11.10 6.83
CA ASP A 20 -12.79 12.50 6.44
C ASP A 20 -12.05 12.70 5.10
N GLY A 21 -11.66 11.58 4.47
CA GLY A 21 -10.93 11.55 3.20
C GLY A 21 -9.42 11.75 3.32
N SER A 22 -8.85 11.85 4.52
CA SER A 22 -7.40 11.93 4.69
C SER A 22 -6.74 10.57 4.44
N TYR A 23 -5.50 10.62 3.95
CA TYR A 23 -4.67 9.44 3.75
C TYR A 23 -4.50 8.65 5.07
N GLY A 24 -4.27 9.35 6.18
CA GLY A 24 -4.16 8.74 7.51
C GLY A 24 -5.41 7.98 7.92
N GLN A 25 -6.61 8.51 7.66
CA GLN A 25 -7.86 7.82 7.96
C GLN A 25 -8.11 6.62 7.06
N PHE A 26 -7.80 6.71 5.76
CA PHE A 26 -7.85 5.55 4.88
C PHE A 26 -6.86 4.46 5.32
N CYS A 27 -5.63 4.83 5.73
CA CYS A 27 -4.69 3.86 6.28
C CYS A 27 -5.24 3.19 7.54
N ALA A 28 -5.80 3.95 8.48
CA ALA A 28 -6.37 3.39 9.71
C ALA A 28 -7.54 2.43 9.42
N TYR A 29 -8.39 2.79 8.46
CA TYR A 29 -9.48 1.94 7.99
C TYR A 29 -8.97 0.62 7.39
N LEU A 30 -7.94 0.67 6.53
CA LEU A 30 -7.35 -0.52 5.91
C LEU A 30 -6.65 -1.42 6.93
N GLU A 31 -5.95 -0.85 7.90
CA GLU A 31 -5.34 -1.60 9.00
C GLU A 31 -6.42 -2.27 9.85
N GLY A 32 -7.53 -1.58 10.14
CA GLY A 32 -8.68 -2.15 10.83
C GLY A 32 -9.31 -3.32 10.07
N LEU A 33 -9.50 -3.19 8.76
CA LEU A 33 -9.97 -4.28 7.92
C LEU A 33 -8.98 -5.45 7.89
N ASN A 34 -7.68 -5.17 7.84
CA ASN A 34 -6.64 -6.19 7.87
C ASN A 34 -6.64 -6.96 9.19
N ALA A 35 -6.73 -6.25 10.32
CA ALA A 35 -6.85 -6.85 11.65
C ALA A 35 -8.12 -7.71 11.77
N GLY A 36 -9.26 -7.25 11.22
CA GLY A 36 -10.50 -8.03 11.15
C GLY A 36 -10.46 -9.24 10.21
N ASN A 37 -9.39 -9.41 9.43
CA ASN A 37 -9.13 -10.54 8.53
C ASN A 37 -7.89 -11.34 8.99
N ASP A 38 -7.60 -11.37 10.30
CA ASP A 38 -6.45 -12.08 10.88
C ASP A 38 -5.09 -11.68 10.26
N GLY A 39 -4.98 -10.45 9.74
CA GLY A 39 -3.79 -9.95 9.05
C GLY A 39 -3.62 -10.44 7.60
N GLY A 40 -4.54 -11.26 7.09
CA GLY A 40 -4.47 -11.86 5.77
C GLY A 40 -4.78 -10.90 4.61
N LEU A 41 -5.47 -9.79 4.87
CA LEU A 41 -5.96 -8.89 3.83
C LEU A 41 -4.82 -8.19 3.07
N LEU A 42 -3.83 -7.68 3.81
CA LEU A 42 -2.68 -6.94 3.26
C LEU A 42 -1.39 -7.77 3.23
N THR A 43 -1.47 -9.07 3.54
CA THR A 43 -0.32 -9.99 3.42
C THR A 43 0.29 -9.91 2.02
N GLY A 44 1.59 -9.61 1.94
CA GLY A 44 2.35 -9.45 0.69
C GLY A 44 2.28 -8.04 0.08
N PHE A 45 1.46 -7.13 0.59
CA PHE A 45 1.29 -5.80 0.00
C PHE A 45 2.56 -4.96 0.10
N ARG A 46 3.26 -5.01 1.23
CA ARG A 46 4.50 -4.26 1.44
C ARG A 46 5.60 -4.73 0.50
N GLU A 47 5.79 -6.05 0.41
CA GLU A 47 6.80 -6.69 -0.43
C GLU A 47 6.57 -6.34 -1.90
N TRP A 48 5.31 -6.38 -2.33
CA TRP A 48 4.90 -5.97 -3.67
C TRP A 48 5.16 -4.48 -3.95
N LEU A 49 4.99 -3.60 -2.97
CA LEU A 49 5.33 -2.18 -3.12
C LEU A 49 6.85 -1.96 -3.21
N VAL A 50 7.65 -2.70 -2.42
CA VAL A 50 9.12 -2.60 -2.45
C VAL A 50 9.66 -3.00 -3.82
N THR A 51 9.22 -4.12 -4.40
CA THR A 51 9.70 -4.56 -5.71
C THR A 51 9.35 -3.56 -6.82
N ARG A 52 8.21 -2.86 -6.70
CA ARG A 52 7.80 -1.80 -7.63
C ARG A 52 8.59 -0.51 -7.47
N LEU A 53 8.88 -0.10 -6.24
CA LEU A 53 9.70 1.07 -5.96
C LEU A 53 11.17 0.81 -6.31
N GLY A 54 11.62 -0.44 -6.20
CA GLY A 54 13.02 -0.84 -6.34
C GLY A 54 13.89 -0.47 -5.14
N ASP A 55 13.31 0.08 -4.07
CA ASP A 55 13.95 0.46 -2.81
C ASP A 55 12.94 0.49 -1.65
N GLY A 56 13.37 0.90 -0.45
CA GLY A 56 12.49 1.12 0.70
C GLY A 56 12.11 -0.16 1.45
N ASP A 57 12.98 -1.16 1.45
CA ASP A 57 12.79 -2.39 2.23
C ASP A 57 12.75 -2.15 3.75
N ASN A 58 13.25 -1.02 4.21
CA ASN A 58 13.12 -0.52 5.58
C ASN A 58 11.86 0.32 5.84
N LEU A 59 11.01 0.56 4.83
CA LEU A 59 9.83 1.41 4.93
C LEU A 59 8.54 0.61 5.19
N THR A 60 7.61 1.22 5.91
CA THR A 60 6.23 0.72 6.01
C THR A 60 5.52 0.84 4.66
N TRP A 61 4.48 0.03 4.43
CA TRP A 61 3.67 0.14 3.20
C TRP A 61 3.09 1.55 3.02
N ARG A 62 2.74 2.22 4.13
CA ARG A 62 2.22 3.59 4.14
C ARG A 62 3.22 4.60 3.59
N ALA A 63 4.49 4.44 3.92
CA ALA A 63 5.55 5.29 3.39
C ALA A 63 5.85 4.96 1.92
N LEU A 64 5.84 3.67 1.54
CA LEU A 64 6.04 3.24 0.15
C LEU A 64 5.00 3.82 -0.82
N VAL A 65 3.72 3.89 -0.41
CA VAL A 65 2.68 4.53 -1.22
C VAL A 65 2.97 6.03 -1.44
N ILE A 66 3.45 6.75 -0.42
CA ILE A 66 3.80 8.17 -0.55
C ILE A 66 4.96 8.34 -1.53
N HIS A 67 5.98 7.48 -1.47
CA HIS A 67 7.11 7.48 -2.40
C HIS A 67 6.69 7.24 -3.84
N LEU A 68 5.84 6.25 -4.06
CA LEU A 68 5.30 5.94 -5.38
C LEU A 68 4.37 7.04 -5.92
N ALA A 69 3.74 7.82 -5.04
CA ALA A 69 2.92 8.97 -5.40
C ALA A 69 3.75 10.24 -5.67
N ARG A 70 4.91 10.37 -4.99
CA ARG A 70 5.76 11.56 -5.00
C ARG A 70 7.25 11.17 -5.08
N PRO A 71 7.76 10.80 -6.26
CA PRO A 71 9.16 10.40 -6.42
C PRO A 71 10.16 11.49 -5.99
N GLU A 72 9.80 12.76 -6.16
CA GLU A 72 10.62 13.94 -5.83
C GLU A 72 10.38 14.48 -4.40
N GLY A 73 9.57 13.78 -3.59
CA GLY A 73 9.18 14.21 -2.26
C GLY A 73 10.19 13.85 -1.14
N PRO A 74 9.91 14.24 0.11
CA PRO A 74 10.74 13.85 1.25
C PRO A 74 10.88 12.33 1.36
N ALA A 75 12.12 11.86 1.54
CA ALA A 75 12.50 10.46 1.37
C ALA A 75 11.96 9.48 2.43
N ALA A 76 11.30 9.89 3.52
CA ALA A 76 10.54 9.00 4.45
C ALA A 76 10.18 9.74 5.75
N GLY A 77 9.40 9.06 6.59
CA GLY A 77 9.22 9.41 8.00
C GLY A 77 8.02 10.30 8.27
N ARG A 78 7.97 10.84 9.50
CA ARG A 78 6.79 11.54 10.00
C ARG A 78 6.42 12.77 9.16
N ALA A 79 7.42 13.55 8.74
CA ALA A 79 7.20 14.73 7.90
C ALA A 79 6.62 14.39 6.51
N ALA A 80 7.07 13.29 5.90
CA ALA A 80 6.51 12.81 4.64
C ALA A 80 5.03 12.43 4.81
N VAL A 81 4.68 11.74 5.90
CA VAL A 81 3.29 11.37 6.21
C VAL A 81 2.41 12.59 6.47
N ASP A 82 2.87 13.53 7.31
CA ASP A 82 2.10 14.71 7.66
C ASP A 82 1.84 15.60 6.42
N SER A 83 2.85 15.78 5.55
CA SER A 83 2.68 16.52 4.28
C SER A 83 1.83 15.80 3.24
N ALA A 84 1.62 14.49 3.38
CA ALA A 84 0.84 13.67 2.46
C ALA A 84 -0.62 13.49 2.93
N ASP A 85 -0.94 13.79 4.19
CA ASP A 85 -2.21 13.39 4.80
C ASP A 85 -3.45 13.93 4.08
N ARG A 86 -3.36 15.15 3.56
CA ARG A 86 -4.43 15.82 2.81
C ARG A 86 -4.18 15.89 1.31
N ASP A 87 -3.16 15.19 0.80
CA ASP A 87 -2.84 15.24 -0.63
C ASP A 87 -3.74 14.28 -1.43
N PRO A 88 -4.59 14.79 -2.34
CA PRO A 88 -5.43 13.95 -3.19
C PRO A 88 -4.62 13.01 -4.11
N VAL A 89 -3.39 13.35 -4.49
CA VAL A 89 -2.52 12.50 -5.33
C VAL A 89 -2.12 11.23 -4.57
N VAL A 90 -1.76 11.38 -3.28
CA VAL A 90 -1.37 10.24 -2.44
C VAL A 90 -2.57 9.33 -2.17
N VAL A 91 -3.74 9.92 -1.90
CA VAL A 91 -4.99 9.17 -1.72
C VAL A 91 -5.37 8.42 -2.99
N ALA A 92 -5.35 9.08 -4.16
CA ALA A 92 -5.63 8.42 -5.43
C ALA A 92 -4.66 7.26 -5.69
N LYS A 93 -3.36 7.48 -5.44
CA LYS A 93 -2.33 6.46 -5.62
C LYS A 93 -2.53 5.26 -4.68
N LEU A 94 -2.96 5.48 -3.44
CA LEU A 94 -3.31 4.39 -2.52
C LEU A 94 -4.36 3.46 -3.12
N PHE A 95 -5.46 4.02 -3.63
CA PHE A 95 -6.56 3.21 -4.18
C PHE A 95 -6.22 2.56 -5.52
N GLU A 96 -5.41 3.22 -6.36
CA GLU A 96 -4.84 2.61 -7.57
C GLU A 96 -4.00 1.36 -7.21
N LEU A 97 -3.06 1.51 -6.26
CA LEU A 97 -2.18 0.43 -5.84
C LEU A 97 -2.94 -0.73 -5.18
N LEU A 98 -3.97 -0.44 -4.38
CA LEU A 98 -4.86 -1.46 -3.85
C LEU A 98 -5.61 -2.19 -4.97
N GLY A 99 -6.13 -1.45 -5.95
CA GLY A 99 -6.81 -2.04 -7.11
C GLY A 99 -5.92 -3.02 -7.86
N GLU A 100 -4.70 -2.61 -8.18
CA GLU A 100 -3.71 -3.45 -8.85
C GLU A 100 -3.31 -4.66 -8.01
N PHE A 101 -3.01 -4.46 -6.73
CA PHE A 101 -2.59 -5.54 -5.83
C PHE A 101 -3.67 -6.61 -5.67
N PHE A 102 -4.93 -6.22 -5.44
CA PHE A 102 -6.02 -7.17 -5.27
C PHE A 102 -6.43 -7.86 -6.58
N THR A 103 -6.25 -7.19 -7.73
CA THR A 103 -6.39 -7.83 -9.04
C THR A 103 -5.33 -8.90 -9.26
N LEU A 104 -4.07 -8.57 -8.91
CA LEU A 104 -2.95 -9.50 -8.99
C LEU A 104 -3.14 -10.69 -8.06
N ARG A 105 -3.59 -10.45 -6.81
CA ARG A 105 -3.69 -11.44 -5.73
C ARG A 105 -4.98 -12.27 -5.75
N SER A 106 -5.59 -12.43 -6.92
CA SER A 106 -6.88 -13.12 -7.03
C SER A 106 -6.77 -14.63 -6.81
N ARG A 107 -5.57 -15.22 -6.86
CA ARG A 107 -5.33 -16.65 -6.58
C ARG A 107 -4.21 -16.85 -5.55
N PRO A 108 -4.21 -17.98 -4.80
CA PRO A 108 -3.15 -18.29 -3.83
C PRO A 108 -1.74 -18.33 -4.42
N ALA A 109 -1.58 -18.80 -5.67
CA ALA A 109 -0.28 -18.86 -6.36
C ALA A 109 0.34 -17.47 -6.58
N ASP A 110 -0.48 -16.40 -6.60
CA ASP A 110 0.00 -15.04 -6.81
C ASP A 110 0.76 -14.50 -5.59
N LEU A 111 0.40 -14.94 -4.38
CA LEU A 111 1.15 -14.59 -3.16
C LEU A 111 2.56 -15.19 -3.18
N VAL A 112 2.69 -16.45 -3.60
CA VAL A 112 3.99 -17.12 -3.74
C VAL A 112 4.88 -16.32 -4.69
N ARG A 113 4.33 -15.91 -5.84
CA ARG A 113 5.04 -15.09 -6.82
C ARG A 113 5.52 -13.75 -6.25
N ILE A 114 4.69 -13.05 -5.47
CA ILE A 114 5.08 -11.78 -4.83
C ILE A 114 6.30 -11.99 -3.91
N TYR A 115 6.28 -13.05 -3.10
CA TYR A 115 7.40 -13.35 -2.21
C TYR A 115 8.64 -13.85 -2.95
N ASP A 116 8.50 -14.56 -4.06
CA ASP A 116 9.62 -14.99 -4.91
C ASP A 116 10.29 -13.78 -5.60
N GLU A 117 9.49 -12.86 -6.14
CA GLU A 117 9.97 -11.59 -6.73
C GLU A 117 10.71 -10.76 -5.67
N TYR A 118 10.12 -10.60 -4.48
CA TYR A 118 10.74 -9.89 -3.37
C TYR A 118 12.04 -10.55 -2.90
N SER A 119 12.04 -11.87 -2.72
CA SER A 119 13.23 -12.61 -2.30
C SER A 119 14.37 -12.50 -3.31
N THR A 120 14.04 -12.52 -4.61
CA THR A 120 15.03 -12.33 -5.69
C THR A 120 15.61 -10.92 -5.65
N TRP A 121 14.76 -9.91 -5.50
CA TRP A 121 15.18 -8.52 -5.37
C TRP A 121 16.09 -8.31 -4.14
N THR A 122 15.73 -8.85 -2.97
CA THR A 122 16.54 -8.69 -1.75
C THR A 122 17.92 -9.35 -1.89
N LYS A 123 17.99 -10.53 -2.52
CA LYS A 123 19.28 -11.21 -2.79
C LYS A 123 20.15 -10.38 -3.74
N ALA A 124 19.56 -9.86 -4.82
CA ALA A 124 20.28 -9.00 -5.76
C ALA A 124 20.82 -7.73 -5.09
N LYS A 125 20.02 -7.03 -4.27
CA LYS A 125 20.44 -5.85 -3.52
C LYS A 125 21.57 -6.15 -2.51
N SER A 126 21.50 -7.29 -1.84
CA SER A 126 22.51 -7.71 -0.86
C SER A 126 23.86 -8.06 -1.50
N GLY A 127 23.87 -8.56 -2.73
CA GLY A 127 25.09 -8.86 -3.48
C GLY A 127 25.80 -7.63 -4.08
N HIS A 128 25.18 -6.45 -4.02
CA HIS A 128 25.73 -5.17 -4.50
C HIS A 128 26.24 -4.26 -3.35
N ARG A 129 26.25 -4.75 -2.11
CA ARG A 129 26.81 -4.07 -0.93
C ARG A 129 28.17 -4.66 -0.57
#